data_AF-A0A2D6BUI7-F1
#
_entry.id   AF-A0A2D6BUI7-F1
#
_cell.length_a   1.000
_cell.length_b   1.000
_cell.length_c   1.000
_cell.angle_alpha   90.00
_cell.angle_beta   90.00
_cell.angle_gamma   90.00
#
_symmetry.space_group_name_H-M   'P 1'
#
loop_
_entity.id
_entity.type
_entity.pdbx_description
1 polymer ?
#
loop_
_entity_poly.entity_id
_entity_poly.type
_entity_poly.pdbx_seq_one_letter_code
_entity_poly.pdbx_strand_id
1 'polypeptide(L)'
;MTRVWMLCAICLLATPALGQAGSGPSEAQLSAWEEQLARAQEDLLDARVRLFKAEDAYRDWRQRKYPRGAKKADLLAEIDEARTALAVADAALPELLERARRAGAPPGLLRRFEEPPASPDE
;
A
#
# COMPACT_ATOMS: atom_id res chain seq x y z
N MET A 1 68.53 5.50 25.92
CA MET A 1 68.88 4.07 25.81
C MET A 1 68.14 3.31 26.89
N THR A 2 67.06 2.60 26.53
CA THR A 2 66.62 1.28 27.04
C THR A 2 65.26 0.97 26.41
N ARG A 3 65.19 -0.19 25.75
CA ARG A 3 64.02 -0.72 25.04
C ARG A 3 63.11 -1.48 26.01
N VAL A 4 61.79 -1.37 25.83
CA VAL A 4 60.77 -2.29 26.37
C VAL A 4 59.68 -2.39 25.29
N TRP A 5 59.71 -3.38 24.39
CA TRP A 5 59.06 -4.70 24.49
C TRP A 5 57.58 -4.67 24.93
N MET A 6 56.71 -4.79 23.92
CA MET A 6 55.67 -5.82 23.81
C MET A 6 54.59 -5.87 24.90
N LEU A 7 53.34 -5.56 24.54
CA LEU A 7 52.21 -6.46 24.81
C LEU A 7 50.98 -6.07 23.97
N CYS A 8 50.66 -7.00 23.08
CA CYS A 8 49.41 -7.12 22.36
C CYS A 8 48.31 -7.44 23.38
N ALA A 9 47.31 -6.57 23.52
CA ALA A 9 46.09 -6.88 24.25
C ALA A 9 44.91 -6.63 23.31
N ILE A 10 44.66 -7.63 22.44
CA ILE A 10 43.42 -7.77 21.71
C ILE A 10 42.35 -8.08 22.77
N CYS A 11 41.58 -7.06 23.16
CA CYS A 11 40.35 -7.27 23.90
C CYS A 11 39.30 -7.85 22.95
N LEU A 12 39.36 -9.17 22.76
CA LEU A 12 38.22 -10.02 22.43
C LEU A 12 37.25 -9.95 23.62
N LEU A 13 36.30 -9.02 23.58
CA LEU A 13 35.15 -9.04 24.48
C LEU A 13 33.88 -9.19 23.64
N ALA A 14 33.53 -10.47 23.49
CA ALA A 14 32.18 -11.02 23.48
C ALA A 14 31.09 -10.09 22.91
N THR A 15 30.85 -10.20 21.61
CA THR A 15 29.56 -9.84 21.02
C THR A 15 28.50 -10.76 21.65
N PRO A 16 27.51 -10.26 22.42
CA PRO A 16 26.33 -11.05 22.69
C PRO A 16 25.57 -11.15 21.36
N ALA A 17 25.86 -12.19 20.59
CA ALA A 17 24.90 -12.74 19.64
C ALA A 17 23.80 -13.41 20.47
N LEU A 18 23.04 -12.61 21.22
CA LEU A 18 21.72 -13.01 21.67
C LEU A 18 20.92 -13.17 20.39
N GLY A 19 20.86 -14.41 19.92
CA GLY A 19 19.92 -14.83 18.90
C GLY A 19 18.55 -14.33 19.34
N GLN A 20 18.06 -13.30 18.65
CA GLN A 20 16.64 -13.05 18.55
C GLN A 20 16.07 -14.29 17.86
N ALA A 21 15.71 -15.28 18.66
CA ALA A 21 14.71 -16.26 18.26
C ALA A 21 13.48 -15.43 17.89
N GLY A 22 13.32 -15.20 16.58
CA GLY A 22 12.19 -14.48 16.04
C GLY A 22 10.94 -15.27 16.35
N SER A 23 10.32 -14.98 17.49
CA SER A 23 8.90 -15.19 17.68
C SER A 23 8.25 -14.44 16.51
N GLY A 24 7.73 -15.20 15.55
CA GLY A 24 7.06 -14.66 14.37
C GLY A 24 5.94 -13.68 14.76
N PRO A 25 5.35 -12.98 13.78
CA PRO A 25 4.24 -12.08 14.06
C PRO A 25 3.16 -12.77 14.88
N SER A 26 2.71 -12.11 15.95
CA SER A 26 1.60 -12.58 16.77
C SER A 26 0.31 -12.64 15.95
N GLU A 27 -0.65 -13.47 16.36
CA GLU A 27 -1.96 -13.59 15.71
C GLU A 27 -2.68 -12.24 15.61
N ALA A 28 -2.57 -11.40 16.64
CA ALA A 28 -3.12 -10.05 16.64
C ALA A 28 -2.47 -9.15 15.58
N GLN A 29 -1.16 -9.27 15.36
CA GLN A 29 -0.47 -8.54 14.28
C GLN A 29 -0.88 -9.03 12.90
N LEU A 30 -1.08 -10.33 12.73
CA LEU A 30 -1.55 -10.91 11.47
C LEU A 30 -2.97 -10.43 11.13
N SER A 31 -3.88 -10.45 12.10
CA SER A 31 -5.24 -9.95 11.93
C SER A 31 -5.26 -8.45 11.60
N ALA A 32 -4.42 -7.65 12.26
CA ALA A 32 -4.30 -6.22 11.95
C ALA A 32 -3.79 -5.95 10.53
N TRP A 33 -2.86 -6.78 10.02
CA TRP A 33 -2.39 -6.68 8.64
C TRP A 33 -3.48 -7.08 7.64
N GLU A 34 -4.21 -8.15 7.92
CA GLU A 34 -5.31 -8.60 7.07
C GLU A 34 -6.40 -7.53 6.94
N GLU A 35 -6.80 -6.91 8.06
CA GLU A 35 -7.80 -5.84 8.06
C GLU A 35 -7.32 -4.61 7.27
N GLN A 36 -6.07 -4.18 7.48
CA GLN A 36 -5.52 -3.04 6.75
C GLN A 36 -5.42 -3.30 5.25
N LEU A 37 -5.00 -4.51 4.84
CA LEU A 37 -4.89 -4.89 3.43
C LEU A 37 -6.26 -5.02 2.77
N ALA A 38 -7.23 -5.62 3.47
CA ALA A 38 -8.62 -5.70 3.01
C ALA A 38 -9.21 -4.31 2.81
N ARG A 39 -8.98 -3.40 3.77
CA ARG A 39 -9.46 -2.02 3.65
C ARG A 39 -8.82 -1.28 2.47
N ALA A 40 -7.51 -1.42 2.28
CA ALA A 40 -6.82 -0.79 1.14
C ALA A 40 -7.33 -1.32 -0.21
N GLN A 41 -7.67 -2.61 -0.29
CA GLN A 41 -8.26 -3.21 -1.49
C GLN A 41 -9.69 -2.72 -1.73
N GLU A 42 -10.50 -2.57 -0.67
CA GLU A 42 -11.84 -1.96 -0.74
C GLU A 42 -11.76 -0.52 -1.23
N ASP A 43 -10.86 0.31 -0.65
CA ASP A 43 -10.68 1.70 -1.06
C ASP A 43 -10.24 1.81 -2.54
N LEU A 44 -9.41 0.87 -3.02
CA LEU A 44 -9.03 0.79 -4.44
C LEU A 44 -10.21 0.47 -5.35
N LEU A 45 -11.05 -0.50 -4.96
CA LEU A 45 -12.26 -0.87 -5.70
C LEU A 45 -13.26 0.29 -5.75
N ASP A 46 -13.51 0.93 -4.61
CA ASP A 46 -14.41 2.07 -4.50
C ASP A 46 -13.94 3.23 -5.37
N ALA A 47 -12.63 3.52 -5.39
CA ALA A 47 -12.07 4.55 -6.25
C ALA A 47 -12.25 4.24 -7.74
N ARG A 48 -12.07 2.98 -8.16
CA ARG A 48 -12.32 2.53 -9.55
C ARG A 48 -13.79 2.72 -9.93
N VAL A 49 -14.72 2.26 -9.07
CA VAL A 49 -16.16 2.40 -9.30
C VAL A 49 -16.57 3.87 -9.37
N ARG A 50 -16.02 4.72 -8.51
CA ARG A 50 -16.29 6.16 -8.53
C ARG A 50 -15.82 6.80 -9.84
N LEU A 51 -14.61 6.46 -10.30
CA LEU A 51 -14.10 6.95 -11.58
C LEU A 51 -14.98 6.51 -12.75
N PHE A 52 -15.33 5.22 -12.81
CA PHE A 52 -16.22 4.69 -13.84
C PHE A 52 -17.55 5.45 -13.89
N LYS A 53 -18.20 5.65 -12.74
CA LYS A 53 -19.47 6.39 -12.65
C LYS A 53 -19.34 7.85 -13.10
N ALA A 54 -18.25 8.53 -12.73
CA ALA A 54 -18.01 9.91 -13.12
C ALA A 54 -17.78 10.04 -14.64
N GLU A 55 -17.02 9.12 -15.24
CA GLU A 55 -16.78 9.09 -16.68
C GLU A 55 -18.04 8.73 -17.48
N ASP A 56 -18.86 7.80 -16.96
CA ASP A 56 -20.16 7.46 -17.55
C ASP A 56 -21.12 8.66 -17.50
N ALA A 57 -21.24 9.32 -16.35
CA ALA A 57 -22.05 10.53 -16.20
C ALA A 57 -21.63 11.65 -17.16
N TYR A 58 -20.32 11.83 -17.36
CA TYR A 58 -19.80 12.80 -18.34
C TYR A 58 -20.13 12.41 -19.79
N ARG A 59 -20.03 11.13 -20.13
CA ARG A 59 -20.39 10.59 -21.45
C ARG A 59 -21.88 10.81 -21.74
N ASP A 60 -22.73 10.50 -20.78
CA ASP A 60 -24.16 10.72 -20.82
C ASP A 60 -24.51 12.19 -21.02
N TRP A 61 -23.90 13.07 -20.22
CA TRP A 61 -24.06 14.52 -20.34
C TRP A 61 -23.65 15.01 -21.74
N ARG A 62 -22.54 14.52 -22.27
CA ARG A 62 -22.03 14.90 -23.60
C ARG A 62 -23.00 14.52 -24.72
N GLN A 63 -23.69 13.39 -24.62
CA GLN A 63 -24.65 12.93 -25.62
C GLN A 63 -25.94 13.77 -25.64
N ARG A 64 -26.38 14.26 -24.48
CA ARG A 64 -27.66 14.97 -24.33
C ARG A 64 -27.68 16.41 -24.88
N LYS A 65 -26.60 16.88 -25.54
CA LYS A 65 -26.45 18.23 -26.14
C LYS A 65 -26.85 19.39 -25.21
N TYR A 66 -26.73 19.22 -23.89
CA TYR A 66 -27.07 20.27 -22.92
C TYR A 66 -26.14 21.49 -23.07
N PRO A 67 -26.65 22.72 -22.85
CA PRO A 67 -25.84 23.92 -22.92
C PRO A 67 -24.66 23.86 -21.93
N ARG A 68 -23.49 24.29 -22.41
CA ARG A 68 -22.23 24.35 -21.66
C ARG A 68 -22.39 25.28 -20.45
N GLY A 69 -21.83 24.92 -19.29
CA GLY A 69 -21.93 25.70 -18.05
C GLY A 69 -21.36 25.00 -16.83
N ALA A 70 -21.78 25.43 -15.62
CA ALA A 70 -21.31 24.94 -14.31
C ALA A 70 -21.33 23.41 -14.19
N LYS A 71 -22.39 22.75 -14.69
CA LYS A 71 -22.51 21.28 -14.63
C LYS A 71 -21.36 20.53 -15.30
N LYS A 72 -20.79 21.08 -16.38
CA LYS A 72 -19.60 20.50 -17.02
C LYS A 72 -18.38 20.61 -16.10
N ALA A 73 -18.21 21.77 -15.46
CA ALA A 73 -17.12 21.99 -14.53
C ALA A 73 -17.23 21.02 -13.34
N ASP A 74 -18.43 20.83 -12.80
CA ASP A 74 -18.68 19.88 -11.71
C ASP A 74 -18.32 18.44 -12.10
N LEU A 75 -18.75 17.98 -13.29
CA LEU A 75 -18.43 16.63 -13.77
C LEU A 75 -16.93 16.43 -14.02
N LEU A 76 -16.25 17.45 -14.55
CA LEU A 76 -14.80 17.38 -14.73
C LEU A 76 -14.06 17.36 -13.39
N ALA A 77 -14.50 18.18 -12.42
CA ALA A 77 -13.96 18.16 -11.07
C ALA A 77 -14.16 16.79 -10.40
N GLU A 78 -15.34 16.18 -10.54
CA GLU A 78 -15.63 14.85 -10.01
C GLU A 78 -14.74 13.76 -10.63
N ILE A 79 -14.47 13.84 -11.94
CA ILE A 79 -13.52 12.93 -12.62
C ILE A 79 -12.11 13.13 -12.07
N ASP A 80 -11.65 14.37 -11.92
CA ASP A 80 -10.30 14.66 -11.42
C ASP A 80 -10.12 14.21 -9.96
N GLU A 81 -11.14 14.41 -9.11
CA GLU A 81 -11.17 13.89 -7.75
C GLU A 81 -11.12 12.36 -7.73
N ALA A 82 -11.92 11.68 -8.56
CA ALA A 82 -11.96 10.22 -8.63
C ALA A 82 -10.63 9.65 -9.14
N ARG A 83 -9.99 10.29 -10.13
CA ARG A 83 -8.65 9.92 -10.60
C ARG A 83 -7.59 10.08 -9.52
N THR A 84 -7.65 11.18 -8.77
CA THR A 84 -6.73 11.42 -7.66
C THR A 84 -6.91 10.36 -6.58
N ALA A 85 -8.14 10.06 -6.20
CA ALA A 85 -8.45 9.02 -5.22
C ALA A 85 -7.95 7.64 -5.69
N LEU A 86 -8.16 7.31 -6.97
CA LEU A 86 -7.67 6.07 -7.55
C LEU A 86 -6.14 6.00 -7.51
N ALA A 87 -5.45 7.06 -7.92
CA ALA A 87 -3.99 7.10 -7.89
C ALA A 87 -3.43 6.94 -6.47
N VAL A 88 -4.08 7.54 -5.46
CA VAL A 88 -3.69 7.39 -4.06
C VAL A 88 -3.91 5.95 -3.58
N ALA A 89 -5.07 5.35 -3.86
CA ALA A 89 -5.37 3.98 -3.45
C ALA A 89 -4.47 2.95 -4.16
N ASP A 90 -4.21 3.16 -5.44
CA ASP A 90 -3.35 2.29 -6.28
C ASP A 90 -1.90 2.32 -5.80
N ALA A 91 -1.41 3.46 -5.30
CA ALA A 91 -0.10 3.57 -4.67
C ALA A 91 -0.07 3.02 -3.23
N ALA A 92 -1.16 3.17 -2.47
CA ALA A 92 -1.20 2.79 -1.05
C ALA A 92 -1.14 1.27 -0.83
N LEU A 93 -1.82 0.47 -1.67
CA LEU A 93 -1.85 -0.99 -1.55
C LEU A 93 -0.45 -1.64 -1.68
N PRO A 94 0.36 -1.39 -2.72
CA PRO A 94 1.70 -1.96 -2.82
C PRO A 94 2.63 -1.47 -1.70
N GLU A 95 2.51 -0.20 -1.27
CA GLU A 95 3.27 0.29 -0.11
C GLU A 95 2.90 -0.44 1.19
N LEU A 96 1.61 -0.77 1.37
CA LEU A 96 1.15 -1.53 2.52
C LEU A 96 1.63 -2.99 2.47
N LEU A 97 1.62 -3.62 1.30
CA LEU A 97 2.19 -4.96 1.08
C LEU A 97 3.68 -5.02 1.40
N GLU A 98 4.46 -4.03 0.94
CA GLU A 98 5.89 -3.94 1.25
C GLU A 98 6.13 -3.76 2.76
N ARG A 99 5.33 -2.93 3.44
CA ARG A 99 5.41 -2.75 4.90
C ARG A 99 5.08 -4.04 5.64
N ALA A 100 4.02 -4.74 5.26
CA ALA A 100 3.63 -6.02 5.84
C ALA A 100 4.73 -7.07 5.63
N ARG A 101 5.35 -7.13 4.43
CA ARG A 101 6.47 -8.02 4.14
C ARG A 101 7.68 -7.75 5.03
N ARG A 102 8.07 -6.48 5.19
CA ARG A 102 9.17 -6.08 6.08
C ARG A 102 8.87 -6.38 7.56
N ALA A 103 7.61 -6.36 7.95
CA ALA A 103 7.15 -6.73 9.29
C ALA A 103 7.06 -8.25 9.52
N GLY A 104 7.39 -9.07 8.52
CA GLY A 104 7.39 -10.53 8.62
C GLY A 104 6.03 -11.19 8.39
N ALA A 105 5.08 -10.50 7.73
CA ALA A 105 3.80 -11.10 7.35
C ALA A 105 4.01 -12.34 6.45
N PRO A 106 3.27 -13.44 6.66
CA PRO A 106 3.45 -14.67 5.93
C PRO A 106 3.09 -14.51 4.45
N PRO A 107 3.81 -15.17 3.53
CA PRO A 107 3.57 -15.01 2.09
C PRO A 107 2.16 -15.47 1.66
N GLY A 108 1.55 -16.42 2.38
CA GLY A 108 0.18 -16.86 2.11
C GLY A 108 -0.88 -15.78 2.36
N LEU A 109 -0.63 -14.84 3.27
CA LEU A 109 -1.49 -13.69 3.50
C LEU A 109 -1.29 -12.64 2.40
N LEU A 110 -0.04 -12.31 2.07
CA LEU A 110 0.30 -11.30 1.05
C LEU A 110 -0.23 -11.67 -0.34
N ARG A 111 -0.08 -12.93 -0.76
CA ARG A 111 -0.53 -13.40 -2.08
C ARG A 111 -2.01 -13.15 -2.38
N ARG A 112 -2.87 -13.11 -1.35
CA ARG A 112 -4.31 -12.84 -1.51
C ARG A 112 -4.60 -11.42 -1.97
N PHE A 113 -3.69 -10.49 -1.70
CA PHE A 113 -3.83 -9.06 -1.96
C PHE A 113 -2.86 -8.55 -3.03
N GLU A 114 -1.89 -9.37 -3.45
CA GLU A 114 -0.99 -9.07 -4.59
C GLU A 114 -1.73 -9.16 -5.94
N GLU A 115 -2.79 -9.96 -6.02
CA GLU A 115 -3.62 -10.06 -7.22
C GLU A 115 -4.61 -8.89 -7.26
N PRO A 116 -4.58 -8.04 -8.31
CA PRO A 116 -5.55 -6.97 -8.45
C PRO A 116 -6.97 -7.56 -8.47
N PRO A 117 -7.93 -6.98 -7.74
CA PRO A 117 -9.30 -7.45 -7.86
C PRO A 117 -9.77 -7.22 -9.30
N ALA A 118 -10.53 -8.19 -9.81
CA ALA A 118 -11.06 -8.15 -11.18
C ALA A 118 -11.70 -6.78 -11.45
N SER A 119 -11.32 -6.17 -12.58
CA SER A 119 -11.88 -4.89 -13.00
C SER A 119 -13.41 -5.04 -13.14
N PRO A 120 -14.21 -4.05 -12.72
CA PRO A 120 -15.67 -4.10 -12.83
C PRO A 120 -16.20 -3.97 -14.28
N ASP A 121 -15.38 -4.29 -15.28
CA ASP A 121 -15.63 -4.10 -16.72
C ASP A 121 -15.91 -5.43 -17.47
N GLU A 122 -16.22 -6.52 -16.76
CA GLU A 122 -16.88 -7.73 -17.30
C GLU A 122 -18.39 -7.72 -17.03
#